data_AF-A0A0Q8D6L6-F1
#
_entry.id   AF-A0A0Q8D6L6-F1
#
_cell.length_a   1.000
_cell.length_b   1.000
_cell.length_c   1.000
_cell.angle_alpha   90.00
_cell.angle_beta   90.00
_cell.angle_gamma   90.00
#
_symmetry.space_group_name_H-M   'P 1'
#
loop_
_entity.id
_entity.type
_entity.pdbx_description
1 polymer ?
#
loop_
_entity_poly.entity_id
_entity_poly.type
_entity_poly.pdbx_seq_one_letter_code
_entity_poly.pdbx_strand_id
1 'polypeptide(L)'
;MSASAGVVKWFGGYNKAKDAENKFGFLEGVSGRDVFLHQSQWLGHGKPVESQLVYFELEEHKGKWSANNANALTDVPRDKQLELLEKITSGPKTSVAEAISEFITSRISADLSSATGPNAQELIDRVGLKKLLTILRWKREWRQNIEFLEAKGLIKPLWDIEWSSLPTPYIGQHAEQMANHLQALEQAEAVRLVQNTAGNFPPDLRMFCLLAGYIEDVDEDGSFSESMRASMDSYVNKIYSQSVKLPEYLTQYIKNKTLPSGGIMKHPLIGSIFSYYQFKKYLHEKDLKFISLYDTNEHLQSKLGSFVLKEIFSLILAGNPLDNVYSLFMGRLWEAISSGKIDPSQQVSEILELFPACGTINQSLSCEAVYWEKQEMFLCRGRECTRPKVVGLTEPKNYCDFTIYDWFSHYGINYLTEKKPTTRDFPIKLAGYLNRLREIFKALHCRQCSSLMLPDLQYARVEYTAIENGRLVKKNMAPAYRLTVFRCSNAACLEHQVGHYINHCMGYDCYHIIDSRDCKTKCSSGRYICKGCGSCCSDHAKSNPVGLCPDCGSPLKLFESQEYDSYKRKNKRYAKCENQQCNFSIIPDKLSKRFYLDSCGPVNRK
;
A
#
# COMPACT_ATOMS: atom_id res chain seq x y z
N MET A 1 -41.02 42.86 -27.99
CA MET A 1 -39.61 42.42 -27.94
C MET A 1 -39.37 41.69 -26.63
N SER A 2 -38.62 40.59 -26.64
CA SER A 2 -38.35 39.78 -25.44
C SER A 2 -36.85 39.61 -25.21
N ALA A 3 -36.36 39.82 -23.98
CA ALA A 3 -34.94 39.63 -23.68
C ALA A 3 -34.52 38.17 -23.89
N SER A 4 -33.44 37.97 -24.64
CA SER A 4 -32.90 36.67 -25.05
C SER A 4 -31.38 36.73 -25.14
N ALA A 5 -30.75 35.58 -25.33
CA ALA A 5 -29.32 35.47 -25.57
C ALA A 5 -29.01 34.45 -26.67
N GLY A 6 -27.76 34.42 -27.10
CA GLY A 6 -27.28 33.50 -28.11
C GLY A 6 -25.77 33.55 -28.28
N VAL A 7 -25.27 32.79 -29.24
CA VAL A 7 -23.86 32.76 -29.64
C VAL A 7 -23.72 33.20 -31.09
N VAL A 8 -22.70 33.99 -31.41
CA VAL A 8 -22.43 34.41 -32.79
C VAL A 8 -22.00 33.19 -33.62
N LYS A 9 -22.76 32.86 -34.67
CA LYS A 9 -22.34 31.85 -35.66
C LYS A 9 -21.33 32.44 -36.63
N TRP A 10 -21.63 33.62 -37.16
CA TRP A 10 -20.73 34.39 -38.02
C TRP A 10 -21.25 35.82 -38.15
N PHE A 11 -20.35 36.76 -38.46
CA PHE A 11 -20.71 38.15 -38.72
C PHE A 11 -19.82 38.75 -39.79
N GLY A 12 -20.42 39.35 -40.82
CA GLY A 12 -19.70 39.97 -41.93
C GLY A 12 -19.44 39.04 -43.11
N GLY A 13 -18.22 39.09 -43.65
CA GLY A 13 -17.86 38.43 -44.90
C GLY A 13 -18.12 39.30 -46.14
N TYR A 14 -17.33 39.09 -47.18
CA TYR A 14 -17.39 39.89 -48.40
C TYR A 14 -18.38 39.31 -49.41
N ASN A 15 -19.33 40.13 -49.86
CA ASN A 15 -20.35 39.74 -50.81
C ASN A 15 -19.93 40.08 -52.24
N LYS A 16 -19.44 39.07 -52.98
CA LYS A 16 -19.01 39.23 -54.37
C LYS A 16 -20.08 39.79 -55.31
N ALA A 17 -21.37 39.54 -55.03
CA ALA A 17 -22.46 40.02 -55.89
C ALA A 17 -22.81 41.50 -55.66
N LYS A 18 -22.42 42.07 -54.52
CA LYS A 18 -22.67 43.47 -54.16
C LYS A 18 -21.40 44.31 -54.03
N ASP A 19 -20.23 43.72 -54.30
CA ASP A 19 -18.90 44.32 -54.14
C ASP A 19 -18.74 45.08 -52.80
N ALA A 20 -19.21 44.46 -51.72
CA ALA A 20 -19.27 45.11 -50.41
C ALA A 20 -19.17 44.09 -49.27
N GLU A 21 -18.68 44.52 -48.10
CA GLU A 21 -18.79 43.74 -46.87
C GLU A 21 -20.24 43.65 -46.40
N ASN A 22 -20.66 42.46 -45.99
CA ASN A 22 -21.93 42.29 -45.30
C ASN A 22 -21.89 43.05 -43.96
N LYS A 23 -22.92 43.83 -43.71
CA LYS A 23 -23.14 44.53 -42.43
C LYS A 23 -24.06 43.74 -41.50
N PHE A 24 -24.05 42.41 -41.61
CA PHE A 24 -24.93 41.54 -40.86
C PHE A 24 -24.29 40.17 -40.59
N GLY A 25 -24.91 39.41 -39.71
CA GLY A 25 -24.54 38.05 -39.36
C GLY A 25 -25.72 37.28 -38.79
N PHE A 26 -25.44 36.09 -38.27
CA PHE A 26 -26.42 35.25 -37.58
C PHE A 26 -25.90 34.80 -36.23
N LEU A 27 -26.82 34.77 -35.27
CA LEU A 27 -26.64 34.20 -33.95
C LEU A 27 -27.41 32.87 -33.87
N GLU A 28 -26.92 31.92 -33.11
CA GLU A 28 -27.74 30.84 -32.58
C GLU A 28 -28.35 31.31 -31.27
N GLY A 29 -29.68 31.46 -31.21
CA GLY A 29 -30.36 31.81 -29.97
C GLY A 29 -30.41 30.65 -28.98
N VAL A 30 -30.71 30.93 -27.71
CA VAL A 30 -30.91 29.91 -26.66
C VAL A 30 -31.97 28.84 -26.99
N SER A 31 -32.89 29.11 -27.92
CA SER A 31 -33.86 28.13 -28.43
C SER A 31 -33.32 27.23 -29.55
N GLY A 32 -32.05 27.39 -29.94
CA GLY A 32 -31.42 26.69 -31.08
C GLY A 32 -31.78 27.29 -32.45
N ARG A 33 -32.51 28.42 -32.48
CA ARG A 33 -32.96 29.08 -33.72
C ARG A 33 -31.92 30.06 -34.23
N ASP A 34 -31.85 30.22 -35.55
CA ASP A 34 -31.07 31.28 -36.18
C ASP A 34 -31.75 32.64 -35.99
N VAL A 35 -31.00 33.59 -35.45
CA VAL A 35 -31.43 34.96 -35.20
C VAL A 35 -30.55 35.91 -36.00
N PHE A 36 -31.17 36.70 -36.87
CA PHE A 36 -30.47 37.67 -37.71
C PHE A 36 -29.98 38.87 -36.88
N LEU A 37 -28.72 39.27 -37.08
CA LEU A 37 -28.14 40.45 -36.45
C LEU A 37 -27.61 41.43 -37.50
N HIS A 38 -28.12 42.66 -37.50
CA HIS A 38 -27.59 43.75 -38.32
C HIS A 38 -26.60 44.61 -37.53
N GLN A 39 -25.60 45.19 -38.21
CA GLN A 39 -24.56 46.03 -37.59
C GLN A 39 -25.14 47.22 -36.81
N SER A 40 -26.23 47.83 -37.29
CA SER A 40 -26.88 48.95 -36.59
C SER A 40 -27.53 48.56 -35.26
N GLN A 41 -27.73 47.26 -35.01
CA GLN A 41 -28.30 46.74 -33.77
C GLN A 41 -27.22 46.25 -32.81
N TRP A 42 -25.94 46.27 -33.19
CA TRP A 42 -24.82 45.90 -32.33
C TRP A 42 -24.31 47.11 -31.56
N LEU A 43 -24.37 47.03 -30.24
CA LEU A 43 -24.00 48.10 -29.30
C LEU A 43 -22.58 47.92 -28.74
N GLY A 44 -21.95 46.76 -28.96
CA GLY A 44 -20.62 46.45 -28.45
C GLY A 44 -19.49 47.15 -29.23
N HIS A 45 -18.30 47.19 -28.63
CA HIS A 45 -17.12 47.70 -29.31
C HIS A 45 -16.62 46.73 -30.39
N GLY A 46 -16.32 47.24 -31.59
CA GLY A 46 -15.83 46.45 -32.72
C GLY A 46 -16.93 45.63 -33.42
N LYS A 47 -16.52 44.63 -34.20
CA LYS A 47 -17.45 43.67 -34.85
C LYS A 47 -17.64 42.45 -33.92
N PRO A 48 -18.86 41.86 -33.86
CA PRO A 48 -19.07 40.58 -33.18
C PRO A 48 -18.14 39.50 -33.75
N VAL A 49 -17.57 38.66 -32.88
CA VAL A 49 -16.71 37.55 -33.27
C VAL A 49 -17.42 36.22 -33.13
N GLU A 50 -17.06 35.24 -33.97
CA GLU A 50 -17.62 33.88 -33.90
C GLU A 50 -17.42 33.27 -32.51
N SER A 51 -18.41 32.51 -32.05
CA SER A 51 -18.51 31.94 -30.70
C SER A 51 -18.67 32.95 -29.55
N GLN A 52 -18.80 34.24 -29.82
CA GLN A 52 -19.07 35.24 -28.78
C GLN A 52 -20.49 35.09 -28.23
N LEU A 53 -20.62 35.14 -26.89
CA LEU A 53 -21.91 35.15 -26.21
C LEU A 53 -22.52 36.56 -26.25
N VAL A 54 -23.79 36.65 -26.66
CA VAL A 54 -24.48 37.90 -26.96
C VAL A 54 -25.83 37.92 -26.27
N TYR A 55 -26.16 39.04 -25.64
CA TYR A 55 -27.51 39.39 -25.21
C TYR A 55 -28.20 40.22 -26.28
N PHE A 56 -29.51 40.05 -26.44
CA PHE A 56 -30.30 40.87 -27.36
C PHE A 56 -31.79 40.86 -27.00
N GLU A 57 -32.51 41.82 -27.55
CA GLU A 57 -33.97 41.85 -27.56
C GLU A 57 -34.48 41.15 -28.82
N LEU A 58 -35.12 40.00 -28.63
CA LEU A 58 -35.64 39.16 -29.70
C LEU A 58 -36.98 39.72 -30.21
N GLU A 59 -37.07 39.88 -31.53
CA GLU A 59 -38.26 40.30 -32.25
C GLU A 59 -38.56 39.33 -33.41
N GLU A 60 -39.85 39.06 -33.64
CA GLU A 60 -40.32 38.28 -34.79
C GLU A 60 -40.97 39.23 -35.79
N HIS A 61 -40.55 39.13 -37.05
CA HIS A 61 -41.21 39.83 -38.15
C HIS A 61 -41.36 38.89 -39.35
N LYS A 62 -42.62 38.60 -39.71
CA LYS A 62 -42.99 37.72 -40.84
C LYS A 62 -42.30 36.34 -40.79
N GLY A 63 -42.25 35.72 -39.62
CA GLY A 63 -41.65 34.40 -39.41
C GLY A 63 -40.11 34.38 -39.36
N LYS A 64 -39.46 35.55 -39.39
CA LYS A 64 -38.00 35.69 -39.22
C LYS A 64 -37.69 36.36 -37.90
N TRP A 65 -36.64 35.87 -37.23
CA TRP A 65 -36.22 36.35 -35.92
C TRP A 65 -35.02 37.28 -36.07
N SER A 66 -35.08 38.45 -35.43
CA SER A 66 -33.99 39.42 -35.41
C SER A 66 -33.58 39.80 -33.99
N ALA A 67 -32.29 40.04 -33.82
CA ALA A 67 -31.68 40.55 -32.61
C ALA A 67 -31.59 42.07 -32.68
N ASN A 68 -32.29 42.75 -31.77
CA ASN A 68 -32.21 44.19 -31.58
C ASN A 68 -31.43 44.51 -30.31
N ASN A 69 -30.83 45.70 -30.23
CA ASN A 69 -30.09 46.16 -29.05
C ASN A 69 -29.07 45.13 -28.53
N ALA A 70 -28.37 44.46 -29.45
CA ALA A 70 -27.48 43.35 -29.15
C ALA A 70 -26.15 43.83 -28.56
N ASN A 71 -25.66 43.18 -27.53
CA ASN A 71 -24.37 43.51 -26.91
C ASN A 71 -23.65 42.25 -26.42
N ALA A 72 -22.33 42.34 -26.25
CA ALA A 72 -21.54 41.28 -25.64
C ALA A 72 -22.10 40.97 -24.25
N LEU A 73 -22.31 39.69 -23.93
CA LEU A 73 -22.90 39.29 -22.65
C LEU A 73 -22.08 39.78 -21.44
N THR A 74 -20.77 39.95 -21.62
CA THR A 74 -19.84 40.50 -20.62
C THR A 74 -20.22 41.90 -20.13
N ASP A 75 -20.80 42.70 -21.02
CA ASP A 75 -21.02 44.14 -20.85
C ASP A 75 -22.47 44.44 -20.44
N VAL A 76 -23.29 43.39 -20.32
CA VAL A 76 -24.69 43.48 -19.92
C VAL A 76 -24.76 43.65 -18.40
N PRO A 77 -25.59 44.60 -17.90
CA PRO A 77 -25.83 44.76 -16.47
C PRO A 77 -26.30 43.47 -15.80
N ARG A 78 -25.94 43.30 -14.53
CA ARG A 78 -26.18 42.05 -13.80
C ARG A 78 -27.66 41.67 -13.76
N ASP A 79 -28.56 42.62 -13.54
CA ASP A 79 -30.00 42.36 -13.45
C ASP A 79 -30.57 41.72 -14.72
N LYS A 80 -30.09 42.15 -15.90
CA LYS A 80 -30.48 41.57 -17.19
C LYS A 80 -29.91 40.16 -17.36
N GLN A 81 -28.69 39.90 -16.88
CA GLN A 81 -28.14 38.54 -16.89
C GLN A 81 -28.93 37.61 -15.96
N LEU A 82 -29.41 38.10 -14.81
CA LEU A 82 -30.26 37.31 -13.90
C LEU A 82 -31.62 36.99 -14.53
N GLU A 83 -32.23 37.95 -15.22
CA GLU A 83 -33.47 37.72 -16.00
C GLU A 83 -33.28 36.65 -17.09
N LEU A 84 -32.13 36.66 -17.78
CA LEU A 84 -31.79 35.62 -18.75
C LEU A 84 -31.64 34.25 -18.10
N LEU A 85 -30.95 34.18 -16.96
CA LEU A 85 -30.75 32.92 -16.25
C LEU A 85 -32.08 32.32 -15.81
N GLU A 86 -33.00 33.14 -15.31
CA GLU A 86 -34.36 32.72 -14.95
C GLU A 86 -35.10 32.08 -16.14
N LYS A 87 -35.04 32.73 -17.32
CA LYS A 87 -35.66 32.23 -18.56
C LYS A 87 -35.00 30.95 -19.07
N ILE A 88 -33.66 30.92 -19.14
CA ILE A 88 -32.88 29.79 -19.66
C ILE A 88 -33.14 28.56 -18.80
N THR A 89 -33.11 28.73 -17.48
CA THR A 89 -33.26 27.62 -16.56
C THR A 89 -34.71 27.08 -16.49
N SER A 90 -35.65 27.74 -17.14
CA SER A 90 -37.05 27.30 -17.28
C SER A 90 -37.39 26.87 -18.72
N GLY A 91 -36.45 27.02 -19.65
CA GLY A 91 -36.60 26.76 -21.07
C GLY A 91 -35.92 25.47 -21.56
N PRO A 92 -35.87 25.27 -22.88
CA PRO A 92 -35.24 24.10 -23.49
C PRO A 92 -33.72 24.06 -23.25
N LYS A 93 -33.18 22.86 -22.99
CA LYS A 93 -31.74 22.62 -22.81
C LYS A 93 -31.05 22.47 -24.16
N THR A 94 -30.50 23.57 -24.67
CA THR A 94 -29.64 23.60 -25.86
C THR A 94 -28.19 23.84 -25.45
N SER A 95 -27.22 23.51 -26.31
CA SER A 95 -25.79 23.80 -26.07
C SER A 95 -25.53 25.29 -25.85
N VAL A 96 -26.25 26.16 -26.56
CA VAL A 96 -26.19 27.61 -26.38
C VAL A 96 -26.74 28.03 -25.02
N ALA A 97 -27.90 27.49 -24.61
CA ALA A 97 -28.49 27.75 -23.32
C ALA A 97 -27.54 27.33 -22.17
N GLU A 98 -26.89 26.18 -22.31
CA GLU A 98 -25.87 25.70 -21.37
C GLU A 98 -24.65 26.63 -21.31
N ALA A 99 -24.12 27.07 -22.46
CA ALA A 99 -22.99 27.99 -22.51
C ALA A 99 -23.30 29.36 -21.85
N ILE A 100 -24.49 29.91 -22.11
CA ILE A 100 -24.94 31.16 -21.48
C ILE A 100 -25.15 30.97 -19.98
N SER A 101 -25.80 29.88 -19.57
CA SER A 101 -25.99 29.54 -18.16
C SER A 101 -24.65 29.41 -17.45
N GLU A 102 -23.69 28.69 -18.04
CA GLU A 102 -22.35 28.49 -17.49
C GLU A 102 -21.62 29.83 -17.30
N PHE A 103 -21.65 30.70 -18.30
CA PHE A 103 -21.06 32.04 -18.22
C PHE A 103 -21.64 32.87 -17.07
N ILE A 104 -22.97 32.96 -16.97
CA ILE A 104 -23.64 33.77 -15.96
C ILE A 104 -23.35 33.22 -14.57
N THR A 105 -23.46 31.90 -14.41
CA THR A 105 -23.37 31.24 -13.11
C THR A 105 -21.94 31.21 -12.57
N SER A 106 -20.93 31.17 -13.44
CA SER A 106 -19.52 31.32 -13.03
C SER A 106 -19.20 32.73 -12.55
N ARG A 107 -19.82 33.77 -13.13
CA ARG A 107 -19.70 35.14 -12.60
C ARG A 107 -20.45 35.30 -11.27
N ILE A 108 -21.64 34.73 -11.12
CA ILE A 108 -22.38 34.73 -9.84
C ILE A 108 -21.56 34.03 -8.74
N SER A 109 -20.96 32.87 -9.06
CA SER A 109 -20.08 32.12 -8.15
C SER A 109 -18.91 32.98 -7.67
N ALA A 110 -18.21 33.63 -8.60
CA ALA A 110 -17.11 34.53 -8.28
C ALA A 110 -17.57 35.70 -7.40
N ASP A 111 -18.65 36.39 -7.81
CA ASP A 111 -19.25 37.54 -7.11
C ASP A 111 -19.65 37.22 -5.65
N LEU A 112 -20.28 36.06 -5.43
CA LEU A 112 -20.65 35.58 -4.10
C LEU A 112 -19.40 35.26 -3.26
N SER A 113 -18.38 34.64 -3.86
CA SER A 113 -17.15 34.26 -3.15
C SER A 113 -16.30 35.45 -2.72
N SER A 114 -16.29 36.53 -3.51
CA SER A 114 -15.54 37.76 -3.23
C SER A 114 -16.37 38.80 -2.47
N ALA A 115 -17.66 38.55 -2.26
CA ALA A 115 -18.63 39.53 -1.76
C ALA A 115 -18.69 40.83 -2.60
N THR A 116 -18.36 40.77 -3.89
CA THR A 116 -18.29 41.94 -4.79
C THR A 116 -19.44 42.02 -5.81
N GLY A 117 -20.53 41.28 -5.63
CA GLY A 117 -21.65 41.30 -6.59
C GLY A 117 -23.04 41.45 -5.98
N PRO A 118 -24.10 41.00 -6.70
CA PRO A 118 -25.49 41.30 -6.34
C PRO A 118 -25.86 40.73 -4.97
N ASN A 119 -26.84 41.36 -4.32
CA ASN A 119 -27.32 40.93 -3.01
C ASN A 119 -27.77 39.45 -3.10
N ALA A 120 -27.18 38.58 -2.28
CA ALA A 120 -27.49 37.15 -2.30
C ALA A 120 -28.97 36.86 -2.02
N GLN A 121 -29.67 37.72 -1.27
CA GLN A 121 -31.11 37.61 -1.09
C GLN A 121 -31.86 37.83 -2.41
N GLU A 122 -31.47 38.86 -3.18
CA GLU A 122 -32.10 39.15 -4.48
C GLU A 122 -31.89 38.02 -5.49
N LEU A 123 -30.68 37.43 -5.50
CA LEU A 123 -30.38 36.24 -6.30
C LEU A 123 -31.31 35.07 -5.95
N ILE A 124 -31.52 34.82 -4.65
CA ILE A 124 -32.40 33.77 -4.17
C ILE A 124 -33.85 34.07 -4.54
N ASP A 125 -34.31 35.32 -4.40
CA ASP A 125 -35.67 35.73 -4.70
C ASP A 125 -36.01 35.56 -6.20
N ARG A 126 -35.03 35.79 -7.09
CA ARG A 126 -35.20 35.64 -8.55
C ARG A 126 -35.05 34.19 -9.04
N VAL A 127 -34.03 33.48 -8.56
CA VAL A 127 -33.66 32.15 -9.11
C VAL A 127 -34.25 31.00 -8.31
N GLY A 128 -34.53 31.23 -7.03
CA GLY A 128 -34.90 30.21 -6.04
C GLY A 128 -33.68 29.52 -5.43
N LEU A 129 -33.68 29.37 -4.10
CA LEU A 129 -32.55 28.83 -3.34
C LEU A 129 -32.09 27.45 -3.85
N LYS A 130 -33.02 26.48 -3.96
CA LYS A 130 -32.69 25.11 -4.40
C LYS A 130 -32.01 25.08 -5.77
N LYS A 131 -32.48 25.93 -6.68
CA LYS A 131 -31.96 26.02 -8.05
C LYS A 131 -30.57 26.66 -8.05
N LEU A 132 -30.39 27.73 -7.28
CA LEU A 132 -29.10 28.38 -7.08
C LEU A 132 -28.05 27.40 -6.55
N LEU A 133 -28.35 26.66 -5.47
CA LEU A 133 -27.44 25.67 -4.90
C LEU A 133 -27.09 24.55 -5.91
N THR A 134 -28.07 24.07 -6.66
CA THR A 134 -27.88 23.03 -7.70
C THR A 134 -26.91 23.45 -8.80
N ILE A 135 -26.92 24.75 -9.15
CA ILE A 135 -26.07 25.32 -10.19
C ILE A 135 -24.66 25.62 -9.63
N LEU A 136 -24.59 26.15 -8.41
CA LEU A 136 -23.33 26.53 -7.77
C LEU A 136 -22.48 25.32 -7.35
N ARG A 137 -23.07 24.15 -7.09
CA ARG A 137 -22.32 22.97 -6.61
C ARG A 137 -21.20 22.49 -7.54
N TRP A 138 -21.27 22.84 -8.81
CA TRP A 138 -20.27 22.47 -9.83
C TRP A 138 -19.18 23.53 -10.00
N LYS A 139 -19.27 24.64 -9.27
CA LYS A 139 -18.35 25.76 -9.40
C LYS A 139 -17.14 25.58 -8.53
N ARG A 140 -16.02 26.14 -9.00
CA ARG A 140 -14.74 26.08 -8.29
C ARG A 140 -14.83 26.73 -6.92
N GLU A 141 -15.62 27.80 -6.79
CA GLU A 141 -15.79 28.57 -5.57
C GLU A 141 -16.92 28.02 -4.68
N TRP A 142 -17.44 26.82 -4.96
CA TRP A 142 -18.61 26.26 -4.26
C TRP A 142 -18.49 26.30 -2.74
N ARG A 143 -17.30 25.94 -2.22
CA ARG A 143 -17.02 26.01 -0.78
C ARG A 143 -17.20 27.43 -0.24
N GLN A 144 -16.58 28.41 -0.88
CA GLN A 144 -16.66 29.81 -0.47
C GLN A 144 -18.09 30.35 -0.61
N ASN A 145 -18.84 29.89 -1.62
CA ASN A 145 -20.25 30.25 -1.76
C ASN A 145 -21.09 29.71 -0.60
N ILE A 146 -20.91 28.46 -0.18
CA ILE A 146 -21.58 27.90 1.00
C ILE A 146 -21.26 28.73 2.23
N GLU A 147 -19.97 28.93 2.52
CA GLU A 147 -19.49 29.67 3.70
C GLU A 147 -20.04 31.10 3.71
N PHE A 148 -20.10 31.78 2.56
CA PHE A 148 -20.68 33.11 2.44
C PHE A 148 -22.20 33.13 2.70
N LEU A 149 -22.96 32.22 2.07
CA LEU A 149 -24.41 32.15 2.23
C LEU A 149 -24.81 31.76 3.67
N GLU A 150 -24.05 30.86 4.29
CA GLU A 150 -24.22 30.49 5.71
C GLU A 150 -23.92 31.69 6.63
N ALA A 151 -22.82 32.41 6.40
CA ALA A 151 -22.47 33.60 7.19
C ALA A 151 -23.51 34.72 7.10
N LYS A 152 -24.31 34.75 6.02
CA LYS A 152 -25.44 35.66 5.85
C LYS A 152 -26.75 35.14 6.43
N GLY A 153 -26.77 33.91 6.97
CA GLY A 153 -27.97 33.27 7.49
C GLY A 153 -28.99 32.88 6.41
N LEU A 154 -28.56 32.80 5.16
CA LEU A 154 -29.43 32.51 4.01
C LEU A 154 -29.63 31.01 3.81
N ILE A 155 -28.71 30.21 4.33
CA ILE A 155 -28.78 28.75 4.32
C ILE A 155 -28.33 28.18 5.65
N LYS A 156 -28.78 26.96 5.93
CA LYS A 156 -28.23 26.03 6.90
C LYS A 156 -27.68 24.84 6.11
N PRO A 157 -26.37 24.81 5.79
CA PRO A 157 -25.83 23.87 4.79
C PRO A 157 -26.11 22.39 5.07
N LEU A 158 -26.10 21.96 6.33
CA LEU A 158 -26.39 20.57 6.70
C LEU A 158 -27.84 20.15 6.44
N TRP A 159 -28.76 21.11 6.25
CA TRP A 159 -30.19 20.89 6.04
C TRP A 159 -30.65 21.23 4.64
N ASP A 160 -30.07 22.26 4.04
CA ASP A 160 -30.49 22.78 2.74
C ASP A 160 -29.74 22.14 1.57
N ILE A 161 -28.61 21.46 1.82
CA ILE A 161 -27.74 20.85 0.82
C ILE A 161 -27.61 19.35 1.07
N GLU A 162 -27.75 18.55 0.01
CA GLU A 162 -27.44 17.12 0.06
C GLU A 162 -25.97 16.92 0.43
N TRP A 163 -25.70 16.10 1.45
CA TRP A 163 -24.34 15.95 1.97
C TRP A 163 -23.34 15.41 0.93
N SER A 164 -23.81 14.63 -0.05
CA SER A 164 -23.01 14.16 -1.19
C SER A 164 -22.45 15.30 -2.05
N SER A 165 -23.11 16.47 -2.01
CA SER A 165 -22.70 17.69 -2.71
C SER A 165 -21.87 18.66 -1.84
N LEU A 166 -21.67 18.35 -0.55
CA LEU A 166 -20.85 19.20 0.33
C LEU A 166 -19.35 18.95 0.07
N PRO A 167 -18.51 20.00 0.00
CA PRO A 167 -17.06 19.84 -0.12
C PRO A 167 -16.46 19.09 1.07
N THR A 168 -15.53 18.16 0.84
CA THR A 168 -14.83 17.41 1.90
C THR A 168 -14.22 18.30 3.00
N PRO A 169 -13.59 19.45 2.70
CA PRO A 169 -13.08 20.34 3.76
C PRO A 169 -14.19 20.91 4.65
N TYR A 170 -15.38 21.18 4.10
CA TYR A 170 -16.53 21.66 4.85
C TYR A 170 -17.06 20.54 5.76
N ILE A 171 -17.25 19.33 5.24
CA ILE A 171 -17.62 18.15 6.03
C ILE A 171 -16.65 17.95 7.21
N GLY A 172 -15.34 18.09 6.97
CA GLY A 172 -14.32 17.98 8.01
C GLY A 172 -14.45 19.00 9.14
N GLN A 173 -14.83 20.24 8.83
CA GLN A 173 -15.03 21.30 9.84
C GLN A 173 -16.33 21.10 10.64
N HIS A 174 -17.32 20.41 10.06
CA HIS A 174 -18.65 20.22 10.65
C HIS A 174 -18.92 18.76 11.09
N ALA A 175 -17.89 17.91 11.14
CA ALA A 175 -18.02 16.47 11.42
C ALA A 175 -18.77 16.16 12.72
N GLU A 176 -18.52 16.92 13.79
CA GLU A 176 -19.23 16.77 15.07
C GLU A 176 -20.74 17.08 14.95
N GLN A 177 -21.09 18.17 14.25
CA GLN A 177 -22.49 18.54 14.03
C GLN A 177 -23.22 17.46 13.22
N MET A 178 -22.54 16.92 12.20
CA MET A 178 -23.06 15.81 11.40
C MET A 178 -23.23 14.53 12.21
N ALA A 179 -22.25 14.17 13.05
CA ALA A 179 -22.35 13.02 13.95
C ALA A 179 -23.50 13.16 14.97
N ASN A 180 -23.69 14.36 15.51
CA ASN A 180 -24.81 14.65 16.41
C ASN A 180 -26.16 14.57 15.69
N HIS A 181 -26.23 15.06 14.45
CA HIS A 181 -27.44 14.92 13.64
C HIS A 181 -27.77 13.45 13.37
N LEU A 182 -26.80 12.65 12.94
CA LEU A 182 -27.00 11.21 12.68
C LEU A 182 -27.47 10.44 13.92
N GLN A 183 -27.07 10.85 15.12
CA GLN A 183 -27.55 10.23 16.37
C GLN A 183 -28.98 10.61 16.74
N ALA A 184 -29.48 11.72 16.22
CA ALA A 184 -30.85 12.16 16.44
C ALA A 184 -31.85 11.52 15.46
N LEU A 185 -31.36 10.89 14.38
CA LEU A 185 -32.16 10.19 13.40
C LEU A 185 -32.47 8.74 13.83
N GLU A 186 -33.53 8.18 13.28
CA GLU A 186 -33.77 6.74 13.31
C GLU A 186 -32.68 5.99 12.52
N GLN A 187 -32.29 4.80 12.96
CA GLN A 187 -31.17 4.03 12.38
C GLN A 187 -31.27 3.90 10.86
N ALA A 188 -32.45 3.53 10.35
CA ALA A 188 -32.67 3.33 8.92
C ALA A 188 -32.54 4.63 8.10
N GLU A 189 -32.86 5.77 8.70
CA GLU A 189 -32.71 7.08 8.07
C GLU A 189 -31.24 7.51 8.04
N ALA A 190 -30.51 7.32 9.15
CA ALA A 190 -29.08 7.58 9.24
C ALA A 190 -28.29 6.74 8.22
N VAL A 191 -28.60 5.44 8.11
CA VAL A 191 -27.99 4.53 7.10
C VAL A 191 -28.20 5.06 5.69
N ARG A 192 -29.45 5.40 5.31
CA ARG A 192 -29.77 5.92 3.97
C ARG A 192 -29.03 7.22 3.64
N LEU A 193 -28.86 8.10 4.62
CA LEU A 193 -28.14 9.37 4.45
C LEU A 193 -26.63 9.13 4.25
N VAL A 194 -26.05 8.21 5.02
CA VAL A 194 -24.61 7.88 4.98
C VAL A 194 -24.23 7.12 3.72
N GLN A 195 -25.04 6.14 3.27
CA GLN A 195 -24.73 5.30 2.09
C GLN A 195 -24.37 6.13 0.84
N ASN A 196 -25.05 7.25 0.60
CA ASN A 196 -24.82 8.09 -0.57
C ASN A 196 -23.69 9.13 -0.40
N THR A 197 -23.07 9.19 0.79
CA THR A 197 -22.16 10.29 1.18
C THR A 197 -20.82 9.79 1.73
N ALA A 198 -20.74 8.56 2.24
CA ALA A 198 -19.62 8.04 3.02
C ALA A 198 -18.24 8.19 2.34
N GLY A 199 -18.19 8.15 1.01
CA GLY A 199 -16.96 8.38 0.22
C GLY A 199 -16.30 9.73 0.48
N ASN A 200 -17.08 10.77 0.78
CA ASN A 200 -16.59 12.13 1.03
C ASN A 200 -16.28 12.41 2.50
N PHE A 201 -16.59 11.47 3.41
CA PHE A 201 -16.36 11.68 4.83
C PHE A 201 -14.88 11.64 5.20
N PRO A 202 -14.43 12.54 6.10
CA PRO A 202 -13.11 12.43 6.69
C PRO A 202 -13.01 11.13 7.53
N PRO A 203 -11.80 10.62 7.78
CA PRO A 203 -11.62 9.32 8.43
C PRO A 203 -12.24 9.18 9.83
N ASP A 204 -12.31 10.28 10.59
CA ASP A 204 -12.90 10.32 11.93
C ASP A 204 -14.43 10.17 11.89
N LEU A 205 -15.12 10.92 11.03
CA LEU A 205 -16.57 10.80 10.84
C LEU A 205 -16.93 9.43 10.25
N ARG A 206 -16.08 8.92 9.37
CA ARG A 206 -16.24 7.57 8.82
C ARG A 206 -16.13 6.51 9.93
N MET A 207 -15.11 6.61 10.79
CA MET A 207 -14.98 5.71 11.95
C MET A 207 -16.18 5.80 12.89
N PHE A 208 -16.69 7.01 13.15
CA PHE A 208 -17.93 7.19 13.90
C PHE A 208 -19.10 6.43 13.26
N CYS A 209 -19.32 6.61 11.95
CA CYS A 209 -20.39 5.93 11.23
C CYS A 209 -20.23 4.40 11.23
N LEU A 210 -19.00 3.90 11.17
CA LEU A 210 -18.70 2.47 11.31
C LEU A 210 -19.11 1.96 12.70
N LEU A 211 -18.67 2.64 13.76
CA LEU A 211 -18.98 2.27 15.14
C LEU A 211 -20.48 2.33 15.44
N ALA A 212 -21.20 3.24 14.79
CA ALA A 212 -22.64 3.41 14.91
C ALA A 212 -23.47 2.48 14.01
N GLY A 213 -22.82 1.70 13.14
CA GLY A 213 -23.51 0.80 12.21
C GLY A 213 -24.31 1.53 11.13
N TYR A 214 -23.85 2.72 10.69
CA TYR A 214 -24.47 3.49 9.62
C TYR A 214 -23.90 3.18 8.23
N ILE A 215 -22.80 2.43 8.17
CA ILE A 215 -22.17 1.98 6.93
C ILE A 215 -22.41 0.49 6.80
N GLU A 216 -23.08 0.11 5.70
CA GLU A 216 -23.40 -1.28 5.35
C GLU A 216 -22.48 -1.82 4.23
N ASP A 217 -21.51 -1.03 3.77
CA ASP A 217 -20.57 -1.40 2.70
C ASP A 217 -19.56 -2.45 3.19
N VAL A 218 -20.03 -3.69 3.24
CA VAL A 218 -19.27 -4.89 3.53
C VAL A 218 -19.29 -5.83 2.31
N ASP A 219 -18.15 -6.48 2.06
CA ASP A 219 -18.00 -7.52 1.04
C ASP A 219 -18.90 -8.73 1.37
N GLU A 220 -19.04 -9.67 0.43
CA GLU A 220 -19.92 -10.86 0.58
C GLU A 220 -19.61 -11.70 1.83
N ASP A 221 -18.38 -11.64 2.33
CA ASP A 221 -17.93 -12.33 3.54
C ASP A 221 -18.15 -11.52 4.83
N GLY A 222 -18.78 -10.34 4.73
CA GLY A 222 -19.03 -9.44 5.85
C GLY A 222 -17.83 -8.60 6.27
N SER A 223 -16.74 -8.59 5.50
CA SER A 223 -15.55 -7.75 5.74
C SER A 223 -15.64 -6.41 5.03
N PHE A 224 -14.73 -5.47 5.32
CA PHE A 224 -14.67 -4.22 4.55
C PHE A 224 -13.97 -4.42 3.21
N SER A 225 -14.40 -3.62 2.23
CA SER A 225 -13.59 -3.40 1.02
C SER A 225 -12.14 -3.03 1.39
N GLU A 226 -11.18 -3.52 0.61
CA GLU A 226 -9.75 -3.32 0.86
C GLU A 226 -9.38 -1.84 1.02
N SER A 227 -10.03 -0.97 0.23
CA SER A 227 -9.84 0.49 0.28
C SER A 227 -10.28 1.10 1.62
N MET A 228 -11.42 0.68 2.15
CA MET A 228 -11.94 1.13 3.44
C MET A 228 -11.01 0.64 4.56
N ARG A 229 -10.59 -0.63 4.51
CA ARG A 229 -9.66 -1.20 5.46
C ARG A 229 -8.32 -0.45 5.49
N ALA A 230 -7.74 -0.16 4.33
CA ALA A 230 -6.49 0.60 4.23
C ALA A 230 -6.65 2.04 4.76
N SER A 231 -7.79 2.68 4.49
CA SER A 231 -8.10 4.01 5.02
C SER A 231 -8.19 4.02 6.55
N MET A 232 -8.88 3.04 7.14
CA MET A 232 -9.01 2.90 8.59
C MET A 232 -7.68 2.52 9.24
N ASP A 233 -6.91 1.61 8.67
CA ASP A 233 -5.57 1.25 9.15
C ASP A 233 -4.66 2.47 9.20
N SER A 234 -4.62 3.28 8.13
CA SER A 234 -3.86 4.53 8.09
C SER A 234 -4.29 5.53 9.17
N TYR A 235 -5.60 5.66 9.40
CA TYR A 235 -6.11 6.58 10.43
C TYR A 235 -5.82 6.10 11.86
N VAL A 236 -6.02 4.81 12.14
CA VAL A 236 -5.68 4.21 13.44
C VAL A 236 -4.19 4.27 13.71
N ASN A 237 -3.34 4.03 12.70
CA ASN A 237 -1.90 4.25 12.79
C ASN A 237 -1.60 5.67 13.26
N LYS A 238 -2.19 6.70 12.62
CA LYS A 238 -2.00 8.10 12.98
C LYS A 238 -2.43 8.44 14.41
N ILE A 239 -3.45 7.76 14.93
CA ILE A 239 -3.88 7.89 16.33
C ILE A 239 -2.80 7.34 17.27
N TYR A 240 -2.34 6.10 17.03
CA TYR A 240 -1.33 5.44 17.85
C TYR A 240 0.05 6.10 17.71
N SER A 241 0.35 6.67 16.56
CA SER A 241 1.56 7.44 16.30
C SER A 241 1.52 8.85 16.90
N GLN A 242 0.38 9.26 17.47
CA GLN A 242 0.11 10.60 18.01
C GLN A 242 0.19 11.72 16.96
N SER A 243 0.15 11.38 15.66
CA SER A 243 0.09 12.35 14.57
C SER A 243 -1.30 12.97 14.41
N VAL A 244 -2.34 12.29 14.89
CA VAL A 244 -3.73 12.77 14.95
C VAL A 244 -4.32 12.45 16.33
N LYS A 245 -5.08 13.38 16.88
CA LYS A 245 -5.90 13.15 18.08
C LYS A 245 -7.30 12.72 17.66
N LEU A 246 -7.89 11.79 18.42
CA LEU A 246 -9.32 11.49 18.28
C LEU A 246 -10.13 12.74 18.65
N PRO A 247 -11.09 13.16 17.82
CA PRO A 247 -12.01 14.23 18.17
C PRO A 247 -12.83 13.90 19.42
N GLU A 248 -13.28 14.94 20.12
CA GLU A 248 -14.03 14.77 21.38
C GLU A 248 -15.34 14.00 21.16
N TYR A 249 -16.09 14.31 20.09
CA TYR A 249 -17.35 13.63 19.78
C TYR A 249 -17.17 12.12 19.59
N LEU A 250 -16.10 11.70 18.90
CA LEU A 250 -15.79 10.29 18.68
C LEU A 250 -15.28 9.63 19.97
N THR A 251 -14.49 10.34 20.77
CA THR A 251 -14.03 9.88 22.09
C THR A 251 -15.20 9.61 23.04
N GLN A 252 -16.16 10.53 23.11
CA GLN A 252 -17.38 10.39 23.90
C GLN A 252 -18.25 9.24 23.38
N TYR A 253 -18.38 9.10 22.06
CA TYR A 253 -19.12 7.99 21.46
C TYR A 253 -18.51 6.64 21.85
N ILE A 254 -17.20 6.48 21.69
CA ILE A 254 -16.48 5.26 22.08
C ILE A 254 -16.70 4.97 23.57
N LYS A 255 -16.58 5.99 24.43
CA LYS A 255 -16.75 5.84 25.87
C LYS A 255 -18.16 5.41 26.27
N ASN A 256 -19.18 6.01 25.66
CA ASN A 256 -20.56 5.85 26.09
C ASN A 256 -21.28 4.68 25.40
N LYS A 257 -20.88 4.31 24.19
CA LYS A 257 -21.57 3.30 23.37
C LYS A 257 -20.72 2.09 23.05
N THR A 258 -19.42 2.25 22.83
CA THR A 258 -18.54 1.15 22.42
C THR A 258 -17.90 0.42 23.61
N LEU A 259 -17.45 1.13 24.65
CA LEU A 259 -16.87 0.51 25.86
C LEU A 259 -17.83 -0.44 26.59
N PRO A 260 -19.12 -0.09 26.80
CA PRO A 260 -20.07 -1.00 27.45
C PRO A 260 -20.26 -2.32 26.69
N SER A 261 -20.10 -2.31 25.36
CA SER A 261 -20.17 -3.48 24.47
C SER A 261 -18.85 -4.26 24.40
N GLY A 262 -17.91 -4.01 25.32
CA GLY A 262 -16.63 -4.69 25.40
C GLY A 262 -15.47 -3.98 24.70
N GLY A 263 -15.68 -2.75 24.23
CA GLY A 263 -14.65 -1.84 23.73
C GLY A 263 -14.30 -1.96 22.25
N ILE A 264 -13.58 -0.96 21.74
CA ILE A 264 -13.29 -0.82 20.30
C ILE A 264 -12.52 -1.99 19.70
N MET A 265 -11.68 -2.67 20.50
CA MET A 265 -10.94 -3.86 20.06
C MET A 265 -11.82 -5.08 19.82
N LYS A 266 -13.05 -5.12 20.36
CA LYS A 266 -14.03 -6.18 20.09
C LYS A 266 -14.96 -5.88 18.93
N HIS A 267 -14.83 -4.69 18.32
CA HIS A 267 -15.66 -4.34 17.18
C HIS A 267 -15.36 -5.28 16.00
N PRO A 268 -16.37 -5.88 15.35
CA PRO A 268 -16.17 -6.92 14.34
C PRO A 268 -15.31 -6.44 13.15
N LEU A 269 -15.52 -5.20 12.72
CA LEU A 269 -14.89 -4.71 11.49
C LEU A 269 -13.53 -4.00 11.70
N ILE A 270 -13.39 -3.15 12.73
CA ILE A 270 -12.15 -2.37 12.99
C ILE A 270 -11.35 -2.87 14.20
N GLY A 271 -11.91 -3.78 15.01
CA GLY A 271 -11.28 -4.22 16.26
C GLY A 271 -9.91 -4.83 16.05
N SER A 272 -9.74 -5.60 14.98
CA SER A 272 -8.48 -6.22 14.56
C SER A 272 -7.36 -5.20 14.28
N ILE A 273 -7.71 -4.03 13.73
CA ILE A 273 -6.78 -2.91 13.47
C ILE A 273 -6.33 -2.30 14.80
N PHE A 274 -7.28 -2.00 15.70
CA PHE A 274 -6.97 -1.47 17.03
C PHE A 274 -6.15 -2.46 17.87
N SER A 275 -6.49 -3.74 17.86
CA SER A 275 -5.73 -4.77 18.56
C SER A 275 -4.28 -4.86 18.08
N TYR A 276 -4.03 -4.70 16.77
CA TYR A 276 -2.68 -4.68 16.20
C TYR A 276 -1.83 -3.51 16.73
N TYR A 277 -2.34 -2.29 16.66
CA TYR A 277 -1.60 -1.13 17.16
C TYR A 277 -1.50 -1.09 18.69
N GLN A 278 -2.53 -1.55 19.40
CA GLN A 278 -2.49 -1.71 20.85
C GLN A 278 -1.44 -2.74 21.30
N PHE A 279 -1.31 -3.85 20.57
CA PHE A 279 -0.25 -4.84 20.78
C PHE A 279 1.13 -4.20 20.62
N LYS A 280 1.36 -3.46 19.52
CA LYS A 280 2.64 -2.75 19.31
C LYS A 280 2.91 -1.70 20.40
N LYS A 281 1.88 -0.98 20.85
CA LYS A 281 2.00 -0.01 21.96
C LYS A 281 2.43 -0.69 23.25
N TYR A 282 1.75 -1.76 23.67
CA TYR A 282 2.13 -2.50 24.87
C TYR A 282 3.53 -3.10 24.75
N LEU A 283 3.89 -3.62 23.58
CA LEU A 283 5.24 -4.12 23.32
C LEU A 283 6.30 -3.00 23.42
N HIS A 284 6.01 -1.81 22.92
CA HIS A 284 6.89 -0.64 23.04
C HIS A 284 7.02 -0.18 24.50
N GLU A 285 5.92 -0.15 25.23
CA GLU A 285 5.89 0.21 26.66
C GLU A 285 6.48 -0.90 27.55
N LYS A 286 6.81 -2.06 26.99
CA LYS A 286 7.25 -3.28 27.70
C LYS A 286 6.19 -3.75 28.72
N ASP A 287 4.92 -3.41 28.49
CA ASP A 287 3.78 -3.85 29.29
C ASP A 287 3.39 -5.28 28.91
N LEU A 288 3.44 -6.21 29.87
CA LEU A 288 3.14 -7.63 29.67
C LEU A 288 1.74 -7.91 29.09
N LYS A 289 0.83 -6.92 29.08
CA LYS A 289 -0.46 -7.00 28.38
C LYS A 289 -0.33 -7.33 26.88
N PHE A 290 0.80 -7.10 26.21
CA PHE A 290 0.95 -7.56 24.82
C PHE A 290 0.86 -9.09 24.71
N ILE A 291 1.30 -9.82 25.75
CA ILE A 291 1.24 -11.30 25.79
C ILE A 291 -0.22 -11.75 25.88
N SER A 292 -0.97 -11.25 26.87
CA SER A 292 -2.37 -11.63 27.05
C SER A 292 -3.26 -11.17 25.89
N LEU A 293 -2.98 -9.98 25.33
CA LEU A 293 -3.70 -9.50 24.14
C LEU A 293 -3.45 -10.41 22.93
N TYR A 294 -2.22 -10.86 22.71
CA TYR A 294 -1.91 -11.82 21.65
C TYR A 294 -2.58 -13.18 21.89
N ASP A 295 -2.46 -13.73 23.09
CA ASP A 295 -2.97 -15.07 23.42
C ASP A 295 -4.52 -15.15 23.35
N THR A 296 -5.22 -14.01 23.44
CA THR A 296 -6.70 -13.93 23.36
C THR A 296 -7.25 -13.41 22.04
N ASN A 297 -6.39 -13.06 21.07
CA ASN A 297 -6.82 -12.46 19.79
C ASN A 297 -6.33 -13.29 18.59
N GLU A 298 -7.26 -13.97 17.91
CA GLU A 298 -6.96 -14.85 16.78
C GLU A 298 -6.31 -14.12 15.60
N HIS A 299 -6.72 -12.87 15.32
CA HIS A 299 -6.13 -12.07 14.25
C HIS A 299 -4.67 -11.70 14.52
N LEU A 300 -4.29 -11.46 15.78
CA LEU A 300 -2.88 -11.29 16.13
C LEU A 300 -2.12 -12.60 15.97
N GLN A 301 -2.73 -13.73 16.31
CA GLN A 301 -2.10 -15.04 16.19
C GLN A 301 -1.85 -15.47 14.75
N SER A 302 -2.70 -15.06 13.82
CA SER A 302 -2.54 -15.35 12.38
C SER A 302 -1.46 -14.49 11.71
N LYS A 303 -1.09 -13.34 12.31
CA LYS A 303 -0.04 -12.46 11.77
C LYS A 303 1.35 -12.93 12.16
N LEU A 304 2.21 -13.18 11.17
CA LEU A 304 3.59 -13.60 11.39
C LEU A 304 4.37 -12.56 12.17
N GLY A 305 4.19 -11.27 11.85
CA GLY A 305 4.87 -10.18 12.55
C GLY A 305 4.55 -10.16 14.04
N SER A 306 3.27 -10.30 14.40
CA SER A 306 2.82 -10.36 15.79
C SER A 306 3.33 -11.60 16.52
N PHE A 307 3.33 -12.77 15.86
CA PHE A 307 3.93 -13.99 16.40
C PHE A 307 5.41 -13.79 16.72
N VAL A 308 6.22 -13.32 15.75
CA VAL A 308 7.66 -13.13 15.94
C VAL A 308 7.93 -12.19 17.11
N LEU A 309 7.24 -11.06 17.16
CA LEU A 309 7.39 -10.08 18.23
C LEU A 309 7.01 -10.68 19.57
N LYS A 310 5.86 -11.35 19.68
CA LYS A 310 5.41 -11.94 20.94
C LYS A 310 6.36 -13.03 21.44
N GLU A 311 6.74 -13.96 20.57
CA GLU A 311 7.54 -15.12 20.95
C GLU A 311 8.97 -14.74 21.37
N ILE A 312 9.57 -13.74 20.71
CA ILE A 312 10.92 -13.28 21.03
C ILE A 312 10.92 -12.39 22.28
N PHE A 313 10.08 -11.35 22.31
CA PHE A 313 10.16 -10.34 23.37
C PHE A 313 9.58 -10.81 24.70
N SER A 314 8.64 -11.77 24.71
CA SER A 314 8.22 -12.42 25.96
C SER A 314 9.38 -13.18 26.63
N LEU A 315 10.21 -13.88 25.86
CA LEU A 315 11.37 -14.60 26.38
C LEU A 315 12.49 -13.64 26.83
N ILE A 316 12.68 -12.53 26.12
CA ILE A 316 13.64 -11.48 26.52
C ILE A 316 13.22 -10.85 27.84
N LEU A 317 11.95 -10.46 27.99
CA LEU A 317 11.43 -9.86 29.23
C LEU A 317 11.46 -10.83 30.41
N ALA A 318 11.38 -12.14 30.14
CA ALA A 318 11.56 -13.17 31.14
C ALA A 318 13.02 -13.38 31.60
N GLY A 319 13.98 -12.64 31.02
CA GLY A 319 15.39 -12.66 31.42
C GLY A 319 16.19 -13.83 30.85
N ASN A 320 15.74 -14.45 29.76
CA ASN A 320 16.47 -15.57 29.15
C ASN A 320 17.72 -15.09 28.37
N PRO A 321 18.83 -15.84 28.39
CA PRO A 321 19.97 -15.58 27.52
C PRO A 321 19.58 -15.62 26.02
N LEU A 322 20.17 -14.74 25.20
CA LEU A 322 19.82 -14.62 23.78
C LEU A 322 19.98 -15.92 22.98
N ASP A 323 20.98 -16.76 23.30
CA ASP A 323 21.11 -18.06 22.66
C ASP A 323 19.95 -19.01 23.01
N ASN A 324 19.44 -18.95 24.24
CA ASN A 324 18.24 -19.70 24.63
C ASN A 324 17.01 -19.14 23.89
N VAL A 325 16.85 -17.81 23.86
CA VAL A 325 15.76 -17.14 23.12
C VAL A 325 15.75 -17.58 21.66
N TYR A 326 16.92 -17.58 21.00
CA TYR A 326 17.06 -18.01 19.61
C TYR A 326 16.56 -19.44 19.43
N SER A 327 17.07 -20.36 20.26
CA SER A 327 16.78 -21.79 20.19
C SER A 327 15.30 -22.11 20.38
N LEU A 328 14.68 -21.47 21.37
CA LEU A 328 13.28 -21.62 21.72
C LEU A 328 12.38 -21.05 20.62
N PHE A 329 12.70 -19.84 20.14
CA PHE A 329 11.97 -19.23 19.03
C PHE A 329 11.99 -20.13 17.79
N MET A 330 13.14 -20.74 17.45
CA MET A 330 13.22 -21.67 16.33
C MET A 330 12.31 -22.88 16.50
N GLY A 331 12.24 -23.45 17.70
CA GLY A 331 11.31 -24.55 18.00
C GLY A 331 9.84 -24.13 17.81
N ARG A 332 9.46 -23.00 18.41
CA ARG A 332 8.08 -22.48 18.32
C ARG A 332 7.68 -22.08 16.90
N LEU A 333 8.61 -21.52 16.13
CA LEU A 333 8.39 -21.21 14.72
C LEU A 333 8.07 -22.48 13.93
N TRP A 334 8.79 -23.58 14.16
CA TRP A 334 8.47 -24.85 13.51
C TRP A 334 7.15 -25.45 13.94
N GLU A 335 6.78 -25.35 15.21
CA GLU A 335 5.46 -25.77 15.68
C GLU A 335 4.35 -24.96 14.99
N ALA A 336 4.54 -23.64 14.86
CA ALA A 336 3.59 -22.76 14.17
C ALA A 336 3.48 -23.08 12.68
N ILE A 337 4.60 -23.37 12.00
CA ILE A 337 4.59 -23.78 10.58
C ILE A 337 3.91 -25.15 10.41
N SER A 338 4.26 -26.11 11.25
CA SER A 338 3.77 -27.49 11.15
C SER A 338 2.27 -27.61 11.46
N SER A 339 1.75 -26.69 12.27
CA SER A 339 0.31 -26.58 12.56
C SER A 339 -0.46 -25.76 11.52
N GLY A 340 0.22 -25.19 10.51
CA GLY A 340 -0.40 -24.33 9.50
C GLY A 340 -0.75 -22.93 9.99
N LYS A 341 -0.38 -22.55 11.23
CA LYS A 341 -0.58 -21.19 11.75
C LYS A 341 0.27 -20.16 11.02
N ILE A 342 1.43 -20.57 10.50
CA ILE A 342 2.37 -19.72 9.78
C ILE A 342 2.75 -20.39 8.46
N ASP A 343 2.63 -19.65 7.36
CA ASP A 343 3.17 -20.06 6.06
C ASP A 343 4.17 -18.99 5.56
N PRO A 344 5.48 -19.23 5.74
CA PRO A 344 6.52 -18.29 5.31
C PRO A 344 6.57 -18.05 3.78
N SER A 345 5.94 -18.92 2.99
CA SER A 345 5.88 -18.79 1.53
C SER A 345 4.74 -17.88 1.06
N GLN A 346 3.65 -17.80 1.84
CA GLN A 346 2.50 -16.93 1.54
C GLN A 346 2.61 -15.57 2.25
N GLN A 347 3.25 -15.51 3.42
CA GLN A 347 3.33 -14.30 4.26
C GLN A 347 4.56 -13.43 3.97
N VAL A 348 4.98 -13.33 2.70
CA VAL A 348 6.21 -12.62 2.32
C VAL A 348 6.15 -11.14 2.65
N SER A 349 5.01 -10.47 2.40
CA SER A 349 4.81 -9.05 2.71
C SER A 349 4.96 -8.78 4.21
N GLU A 350 4.29 -9.56 5.06
CA GLU A 350 4.38 -9.45 6.52
C GLU A 350 5.82 -9.65 7.04
N ILE A 351 6.54 -10.62 6.46
CA ILE A 351 7.94 -10.84 6.79
C ILE A 351 8.76 -9.62 6.42
N LEU A 352 8.54 -9.01 5.25
CA LEU A 352 9.31 -7.86 4.78
C LEU A 352 8.94 -6.56 5.48
N GLU A 353 7.71 -6.42 5.99
CA GLU A 353 7.31 -5.31 6.87
C GLU A 353 8.13 -5.33 8.17
N LEU A 354 8.33 -6.51 8.77
CA LEU A 354 9.09 -6.65 10.01
C LEU A 354 10.61 -6.77 9.76
N PHE A 355 11.02 -7.48 8.71
CA PHE A 355 12.39 -7.75 8.29
C PHE A 355 12.65 -7.18 6.88
N PRO A 356 12.89 -5.86 6.75
CA PRO A 356 12.96 -5.17 5.46
C PRO A 356 14.07 -5.69 4.53
N ALA A 357 13.80 -5.69 3.23
CA ALA A 357 14.78 -5.92 2.18
C ALA A 357 15.72 -4.71 2.00
N CYS A 358 16.98 -4.94 1.65
CA CYS A 358 17.90 -3.88 1.22
C CYS A 358 17.97 -3.76 -0.31
N GLY A 359 18.63 -2.70 -0.80
CA GLY A 359 18.78 -2.47 -2.25
C GLY A 359 19.62 -3.51 -3.00
N THR A 360 20.28 -4.43 -2.30
CA THR A 360 21.21 -5.43 -2.87
C THR A 360 20.58 -6.79 -3.10
N ILE A 361 19.63 -7.17 -2.24
CA ILE A 361 18.96 -8.45 -2.32
C ILE A 361 17.67 -8.26 -3.13
N ASN A 362 17.29 -9.28 -3.90
CA ASN A 362 15.94 -9.45 -4.46
C ASN A 362 14.87 -8.97 -3.44
N GLN A 363 13.91 -8.15 -3.89
CA GLN A 363 12.82 -7.60 -3.07
C GLN A 363 12.02 -8.66 -2.29
N SER A 364 12.18 -9.95 -2.60
CA SER A 364 11.57 -11.06 -1.88
C SER A 364 12.36 -11.57 -0.67
N LEU A 365 13.49 -10.98 -0.22
CA LEU A 365 14.26 -11.49 0.92
C LEU A 365 14.70 -10.36 1.86
N SER A 366 14.79 -10.68 3.16
CA SER A 366 15.15 -9.74 4.21
C SER A 366 16.64 -9.36 4.16
N CYS A 367 16.97 -8.13 4.57
CA CYS A 367 18.35 -7.68 4.67
C CYS A 367 19.11 -8.46 5.76
N GLU A 368 20.25 -9.03 5.41
CA GLU A 368 21.16 -9.72 6.35
C GLU A 368 22.57 -9.14 6.25
N ALA A 369 22.65 -7.83 6.02
CA ALA A 369 23.92 -7.16 5.78
C ALA A 369 24.83 -7.22 7.02
N VAL A 370 26.11 -7.47 6.76
CA VAL A 370 27.17 -7.47 7.76
C VAL A 370 28.21 -6.41 7.40
N TYR A 371 28.86 -5.83 8.38
CA TYR A 371 29.92 -4.86 8.18
C TYR A 371 31.25 -5.56 7.91
N TRP A 372 31.90 -5.20 6.82
CA TRP A 372 33.20 -5.70 6.44
C TRP A 372 34.28 -4.68 6.73
N GLU A 373 35.03 -4.90 7.81
CA GLU A 373 36.03 -3.93 8.29
C GLU A 373 37.14 -3.64 7.29
N LYS A 374 37.58 -4.62 6.50
CA LYS A 374 38.71 -4.43 5.57
C LYS A 374 38.44 -3.42 4.45
N GLN A 375 37.18 -3.26 4.07
CA GLN A 375 36.75 -2.37 2.99
C GLN A 375 35.76 -1.31 3.49
N GLU A 376 35.58 -1.22 4.81
CA GLU A 376 34.68 -0.28 5.49
C GLU A 376 33.26 -0.18 4.88
N MET A 377 32.73 -1.33 4.46
CA MET A 377 31.48 -1.40 3.70
C MET A 377 30.52 -2.44 4.27
N PHE A 378 29.23 -2.30 3.96
CA PHE A 378 28.26 -3.36 4.25
C PHE A 378 28.20 -4.37 3.11
N LEU A 379 28.16 -5.65 3.46
CA LEU A 379 27.95 -6.74 2.54
C LEU A 379 26.66 -7.48 2.87
N CYS A 380 25.78 -7.64 1.89
CA CYS A 380 24.60 -8.49 1.98
C CYS A 380 24.77 -9.64 0.99
N ARG A 381 24.89 -10.88 1.48
CA ARG A 381 25.18 -12.07 0.66
C ARG A 381 26.41 -11.94 -0.25
N GLY A 382 27.47 -11.34 0.28
CA GLY A 382 28.74 -11.16 -0.42
C GLY A 382 28.74 -10.05 -1.49
N ARG A 383 27.68 -9.25 -1.57
CA ARG A 383 27.58 -8.08 -2.46
C ARG A 383 27.50 -6.80 -1.64
N GLU A 384 28.05 -5.72 -2.17
CA GLU A 384 27.95 -4.39 -1.55
C GLU A 384 26.51 -4.00 -1.26
N CYS A 385 26.26 -3.49 -0.06
CA CYS A 385 24.98 -3.04 0.44
C CYS A 385 24.99 -1.56 0.76
N THR A 386 24.66 -0.74 -0.23
CA THR A 386 24.67 0.73 -0.13
C THR A 386 23.55 1.30 0.73
N ARG A 387 22.48 0.53 0.96
CA ARG A 387 21.33 0.93 1.80
C ARG A 387 20.99 -0.19 2.79
N PRO A 388 21.83 -0.44 3.82
CA PRO A 388 21.57 -1.48 4.80
C PRO A 388 20.29 -1.16 5.58
N LYS A 389 19.45 -2.17 5.81
CA LYS A 389 18.24 -2.06 6.63
C LYS A 389 18.38 -2.74 7.99
N VAL A 390 19.59 -3.17 8.32
CA VAL A 390 19.94 -3.86 9.57
C VAL A 390 20.33 -2.90 10.67
N VAL A 391 20.56 -1.61 10.40
CA VAL A 391 20.87 -0.66 11.47
C VAL A 391 19.55 -0.37 12.21
N GLY A 392 19.54 -0.52 13.54
CA GLY A 392 18.38 -0.23 14.38
C GLY A 392 18.14 1.28 14.56
N LEU A 393 17.62 1.70 15.72
CA LEU A 393 17.27 3.09 15.98
C LEU A 393 18.51 4.00 15.98
N THR A 394 18.63 4.85 14.95
CA THR A 394 19.62 5.93 14.89
C THR A 394 18.99 7.31 15.12
N GLU A 395 17.68 7.43 14.95
CA GLU A 395 16.89 8.65 15.08
C GLU A 395 15.54 8.31 15.74
N PRO A 396 14.85 9.29 16.37
CA PRO A 396 13.51 9.09 16.90
C PRO A 396 12.55 8.60 15.81
N LYS A 397 12.00 7.41 16.01
CA LYS A 397 11.08 6.76 15.07
C LYS A 397 9.81 6.34 15.82
N ASN A 398 8.68 6.36 15.13
CA ASN A 398 7.44 5.87 15.74
C ASN A 398 7.45 4.34 15.85
N TYR A 399 7.01 3.79 16.98
CA TYR A 399 6.93 2.34 17.19
C TYR A 399 5.99 1.64 16.22
N CYS A 400 5.02 2.36 15.64
CA CYS A 400 4.15 1.84 14.58
C CYS A 400 4.94 1.45 13.33
N ASP A 401 6.13 2.03 13.11
CA ASP A 401 7.00 1.77 11.95
C ASP A 401 8.25 0.95 12.31
N PHE A 402 8.37 0.48 13.56
CA PHE A 402 9.52 -0.32 13.98
C PHE A 402 9.63 -1.62 13.19
N THR A 403 10.79 -1.80 12.59
CA THR A 403 11.30 -3.06 12.07
C THR A 403 11.83 -3.90 13.22
N ILE A 404 12.16 -5.17 12.98
CA ILE A 404 12.74 -6.03 14.01
C ILE A 404 14.04 -5.46 14.60
N TYR A 405 14.84 -4.76 13.79
CA TYR A 405 16.11 -4.16 14.21
C TYR A 405 15.87 -2.97 15.16
N ASP A 406 14.81 -2.20 14.89
CA ASP A 406 14.36 -1.13 15.77
C ASP A 406 13.87 -1.70 17.10
N TRP A 407 13.09 -2.79 17.06
CA TRP A 407 12.64 -3.49 18.27
C TRP A 407 13.80 -4.02 19.11
N PHE A 408 14.80 -4.65 18.50
CA PHE A 408 15.98 -5.11 19.24
C PHE A 408 16.72 -3.95 19.90
N SER A 409 16.96 -2.86 19.16
CA SER A 409 17.59 -1.66 19.69
C SER A 409 16.81 -1.06 20.87
N HIS A 410 15.48 -0.97 20.76
CA HIS A 410 14.57 -0.51 21.84
C HIS A 410 14.63 -1.37 23.12
N TYR A 411 14.90 -2.67 22.95
CA TYR A 411 15.09 -3.61 24.06
C TYR A 411 16.54 -3.69 24.56
N GLY A 412 17.45 -2.86 24.03
CA GLY A 412 18.86 -2.84 24.43
C GLY A 412 19.68 -4.00 23.85
N ILE A 413 19.16 -4.70 22.84
CA ILE A 413 19.85 -5.78 22.14
C ILE A 413 20.61 -5.16 20.98
N ASN A 414 21.88 -4.84 21.25
CA ASN A 414 22.78 -4.21 20.30
C ASN A 414 23.70 -5.23 19.61
N TYR A 415 24.36 -4.78 18.55
CA TYR A 415 25.43 -5.53 17.90
C TYR A 415 26.65 -5.68 18.82
N LEU A 416 27.36 -6.81 18.68
CA LEU A 416 28.60 -7.11 19.40
C LEU A 416 29.62 -5.98 19.28
N THR A 417 29.67 -5.36 18.09
CA THR A 417 30.41 -4.13 17.83
C THR A 417 29.45 -3.07 17.34
N GLU A 418 29.47 -1.89 17.97
CA GLU A 418 28.54 -0.81 17.66
C GLU A 418 28.55 -0.46 16.17
N LYS A 419 27.35 -0.41 15.55
CA LYS A 419 27.13 -0.13 14.13
C LYS A 419 27.86 -1.06 13.14
N LYS A 420 28.45 -2.16 13.62
CA LYS A 420 29.20 -3.13 12.81
C LYS A 420 28.58 -4.53 12.94
N PRO A 421 27.40 -4.78 12.35
CA PRO A 421 26.73 -6.07 12.43
C PRO A 421 27.57 -7.20 11.82
N THR A 422 27.47 -8.38 12.41
CA THR A 422 28.17 -9.59 12.03
C THR A 422 27.19 -10.77 11.95
N THR A 423 27.62 -11.87 11.35
CA THR A 423 26.81 -13.11 11.29
C THR A 423 26.56 -13.75 12.65
N ARG A 424 27.24 -13.30 13.71
CA ARG A 424 27.06 -13.79 15.08
C ARG A 424 25.96 -13.05 15.83
N ASP A 425 25.59 -11.87 15.34
CA ASP A 425 24.61 -11.03 16.01
C ASP A 425 23.20 -11.61 15.91
N PHE A 426 22.49 -11.58 17.04
CA PHE A 426 21.14 -12.14 17.16
C PHE A 426 20.17 -11.66 16.06
N PRO A 427 20.08 -10.35 15.75
CA PRO A 427 19.19 -9.87 14.69
C PRO A 427 19.53 -10.41 13.30
N ILE A 428 20.83 -10.56 12.99
CA ILE A 428 21.31 -11.03 11.69
C ILE A 428 21.08 -12.54 11.56
N LYS A 429 21.35 -13.32 12.62
CA LYS A 429 21.07 -14.76 12.67
C LYS A 429 19.60 -15.04 12.38
N LEU A 430 18.69 -14.26 12.97
CA LEU A 430 17.25 -14.42 12.81
C LEU A 430 16.80 -14.14 11.36
N ALA A 431 17.20 -13.01 10.79
CA ALA A 431 16.88 -12.66 9.41
C ALA A 431 17.42 -13.71 8.41
N GLY A 432 18.67 -14.14 8.59
CA GLY A 432 19.28 -15.17 7.75
C GLY A 432 18.60 -16.53 7.87
N TYR A 433 18.08 -16.87 9.05
CA TYR A 433 17.29 -18.08 9.22
C TYR A 433 15.96 -18.03 8.47
N LEU A 434 15.20 -16.92 8.60
CA LEU A 434 13.93 -16.75 7.89
C LEU A 434 14.11 -16.76 6.38
N ASN A 435 15.15 -16.09 5.87
CA ASN A 435 15.54 -16.16 4.47
C ASN A 435 15.79 -17.61 4.03
N ARG A 436 16.65 -18.32 4.77
CA ARG A 436 16.99 -19.72 4.47
C ARG A 436 15.74 -20.60 4.44
N LEU A 437 14.86 -20.47 5.43
CA LEU A 437 13.64 -21.24 5.55
C LEU A 437 12.75 -21.06 4.31
N ARG A 438 12.56 -19.83 3.87
CA ARG A 438 11.74 -19.50 2.69
C ARG A 438 12.32 -20.06 1.40
N GLU A 439 13.63 -20.00 1.24
CA GLU A 439 14.34 -20.53 0.07
C GLU A 439 14.21 -22.06 -0.02
N ILE A 440 14.31 -22.77 1.11
CA ILE A 440 14.21 -24.24 1.13
C ILE A 440 12.77 -24.74 1.30
N PHE A 441 11.79 -23.88 1.57
CA PHE A 441 10.42 -24.27 1.96
C PHE A 441 9.78 -25.25 0.98
N LYS A 442 9.93 -25.02 -0.32
CA LYS A 442 9.44 -25.95 -1.36
C LYS A 442 10.08 -27.33 -1.26
N ALA A 443 11.37 -27.40 -0.94
CA ALA A 443 12.10 -28.66 -0.78
C ALA A 443 11.72 -29.38 0.54
N LEU A 444 11.15 -28.69 1.52
CA LEU A 444 10.75 -29.29 2.80
C LEU A 444 9.51 -30.17 2.72
N HIS A 445 8.85 -30.27 1.56
CA HIS A 445 7.70 -31.16 1.38
C HIS A 445 8.18 -32.57 0.97
N CYS A 446 7.52 -33.59 1.51
CA CYS A 446 7.74 -34.98 1.13
C CYS A 446 7.35 -35.16 -0.35
N ARG A 447 8.17 -35.85 -1.16
CA ARG A 447 7.87 -36.02 -2.58
C ARG A 447 6.78 -37.07 -2.83
N GLN A 448 6.56 -37.95 -1.86
CA GLN A 448 5.59 -39.03 -1.96
C GLN A 448 4.17 -38.61 -1.56
N CYS A 449 4.02 -37.87 -0.46
CA CYS A 449 2.71 -37.52 0.09
C CYS A 449 2.45 -36.01 0.18
N SER A 450 3.41 -35.18 -0.26
CA SER A 450 3.35 -33.71 -0.20
C SER A 450 3.22 -33.12 1.21
N SER A 451 3.17 -33.91 2.28
CA SER A 451 3.17 -33.39 3.64
C SER A 451 4.47 -32.66 3.95
N LEU A 452 4.38 -31.56 4.72
CA LEU A 452 5.55 -30.87 5.25
C LEU A 452 6.38 -31.82 6.12
N MET A 453 7.66 -31.95 5.80
CA MET A 453 8.60 -32.74 6.61
C MET A 453 9.00 -31.95 7.85
N LEU A 454 9.04 -32.65 8.98
CA LEU A 454 9.43 -32.06 10.25
C LEU A 454 10.95 -32.16 10.42
N PRO A 455 11.59 -31.13 10.98
CA PRO A 455 12.99 -31.22 11.33
C PRO A 455 13.21 -32.31 12.39
N ASP A 456 14.37 -32.95 12.33
CA ASP A 456 14.82 -33.84 13.39
C ASP A 456 15.20 -33.03 14.64
N LEU A 457 14.32 -33.02 15.65
CA LEU A 457 14.46 -32.26 16.89
C LEU A 457 15.14 -33.07 18.01
N GLN A 458 15.87 -34.14 17.69
CA GLN A 458 16.62 -34.87 18.71
C GLN A 458 17.65 -33.93 19.39
N TYR A 459 17.79 -34.05 20.72
CA TYR A 459 18.82 -33.48 21.62
C TYR A 459 18.51 -32.24 22.50
N ALA A 460 19.10 -32.28 23.71
CA ALA A 460 19.31 -31.29 24.79
C ALA A 460 18.15 -30.35 25.18
N ARG A 461 17.38 -30.66 26.25
CA ARG A 461 16.40 -29.71 26.81
C ARG A 461 17.06 -28.39 27.23
N VAL A 462 16.51 -27.26 26.76
CA VAL A 462 16.88 -25.92 27.23
C VAL A 462 15.92 -25.53 28.35
N GLU A 463 16.46 -25.31 29.54
CA GLU A 463 15.72 -24.66 30.63
C GLU A 463 15.52 -23.18 30.27
N TYR A 464 14.30 -22.70 30.45
CA TYR A 464 13.94 -21.32 30.16
C TYR A 464 12.86 -20.81 31.10
N THR A 465 12.77 -19.50 31.24
CA THR A 465 11.73 -18.82 32.00
C THR A 465 10.64 -18.33 31.06
N ALA A 466 9.39 -18.68 31.34
CA ALA A 466 8.20 -18.17 30.66
C ALA A 466 7.44 -17.17 31.55
N ILE A 467 6.69 -16.25 30.94
CA ILE A 467 5.75 -15.38 31.65
C ILE A 467 4.36 -15.97 31.47
N GLU A 468 3.73 -16.41 32.56
CA GLU A 468 2.37 -16.96 32.57
C GLU A 468 1.53 -16.22 33.61
N ASN A 469 0.41 -15.64 33.20
CA ASN A 469 -0.45 -14.83 34.07
C ASN A 469 0.35 -13.76 34.87
N GLY A 470 1.34 -13.15 34.21
CA GLY A 470 2.23 -12.14 34.81
C GLY A 470 3.31 -12.68 35.76
N ARG A 471 3.48 -14.01 35.87
CA ARG A 471 4.46 -14.65 36.76
C ARG A 471 5.55 -15.39 35.96
N LEU A 472 6.76 -15.38 36.50
CA LEU A 472 7.89 -16.11 35.94
C LEU A 472 7.81 -17.59 36.34
N VAL A 473 7.78 -18.49 35.35
CA VAL A 473 7.70 -19.94 35.53
C VAL A 473 8.84 -20.60 34.78
N LYS A 474 9.62 -21.46 35.48
CA LYS A 474 10.68 -22.26 34.85
C LYS A 474 10.08 -23.42 34.06
N LYS A 475 10.57 -23.62 32.84
CA LYS A 475 10.12 -24.66 31.90
C LYS A 475 11.30 -25.26 31.16
N ASN A 476 11.08 -26.40 30.52
CA ASN A 476 12.04 -27.07 29.67
C ASN A 476 11.44 -27.32 28.28
N MET A 477 12.20 -27.09 27.22
CA MET A 477 11.80 -27.37 25.84
C MET A 477 12.97 -27.98 25.07
N ALA A 478 12.68 -28.88 24.12
CA ALA A 478 13.71 -29.36 23.18
C ALA A 478 14.01 -28.25 22.14
N PRO A 479 15.25 -27.77 22.02
CA PRO A 479 15.64 -26.74 21.07
C PRO A 479 15.78 -27.34 19.66
N ALA A 480 15.42 -26.53 18.67
CA ALA A 480 15.70 -26.82 17.28
C ALA A 480 17.13 -26.34 16.92
N TYR A 481 18.15 -27.21 16.99
CA TYR A 481 19.51 -26.85 16.56
C TYR A 481 19.95 -27.52 15.26
N ARG A 482 20.53 -26.69 14.36
CA ARG A 482 21.11 -27.06 13.05
C ARG A 482 20.23 -28.02 12.24
N LEU A 483 18.98 -27.60 12.07
CA LEU A 483 18.00 -28.28 11.24
C LEU A 483 18.46 -28.35 9.79
N THR A 484 19.04 -29.48 9.46
CA THR A 484 19.46 -29.84 8.12
C THR A 484 18.92 -31.20 7.73
N VAL A 485 18.37 -31.98 8.67
CA VAL A 485 17.74 -33.28 8.40
C VAL A 485 16.26 -33.18 8.73
N PHE A 486 15.43 -33.61 7.79
CA PHE A 486 13.97 -33.53 7.86
C PHE A 486 13.35 -34.91 7.59
N ARG A 487 12.23 -35.21 8.25
CA ARG A 487 11.55 -36.50 8.18
C ARG A 487 10.07 -36.30 7.86
N CYS A 488 9.50 -37.17 7.02
CA CYS A 488 8.06 -37.16 6.80
C CYS A 488 7.32 -37.58 8.08
N SER A 489 6.31 -36.80 8.47
CA SER A 489 5.46 -37.05 9.65
C SER A 489 4.23 -37.90 9.34
N ASN A 490 3.90 -38.12 8.06
CA ASN A 490 2.75 -38.92 7.67
C ASN A 490 3.04 -40.41 7.88
N ALA A 491 2.38 -41.02 8.87
CA ALA A 491 2.56 -42.42 9.24
C ALA A 491 2.23 -43.43 8.12
N ALA A 492 1.38 -43.04 7.15
CA ALA A 492 1.04 -43.87 6.00
C ALA A 492 2.01 -43.71 4.81
N CYS A 493 2.99 -42.81 4.90
CA CYS A 493 3.93 -42.53 3.83
C CYS A 493 5.09 -43.53 3.83
N LEU A 494 5.53 -43.95 2.64
CA LEU A 494 6.73 -44.79 2.48
C LEU A 494 8.02 -44.07 2.92
N GLU A 495 8.02 -42.72 2.91
CA GLU A 495 9.12 -41.89 3.42
C GLU A 495 8.98 -41.56 4.93
N HIS A 496 8.00 -42.15 5.64
CA HIS A 496 7.81 -41.90 7.07
C HIS A 496 9.09 -42.17 7.87
N GLN A 497 9.49 -41.20 8.69
CA GLN A 497 10.73 -41.22 9.50
C GLN A 497 12.06 -41.35 8.72
N VAL A 498 12.04 -41.31 7.38
CA VAL A 498 13.27 -41.30 6.58
C VAL A 498 13.90 -39.91 6.64
N GLY A 499 15.16 -39.83 7.08
CA GLY A 499 15.89 -38.57 7.23
C GLY A 499 16.50 -38.07 5.92
N HIS A 500 16.06 -36.89 5.47
CA HIS A 500 16.56 -36.21 4.28
C HIS A 500 17.37 -34.98 4.66
N TYR A 501 18.63 -34.92 4.21
CA TYR A 501 19.47 -33.74 4.39
C TYR A 501 19.09 -32.65 3.36
N ILE A 502 18.67 -31.48 3.83
CA ILE A 502 18.32 -30.31 3.03
C ILE A 502 19.05 -29.07 3.56
N ASN A 503 19.89 -28.46 2.73
CA ASN A 503 20.61 -27.23 3.08
C ASN A 503 21.06 -26.46 1.84
N HIS A 504 21.48 -25.20 1.99
CA HIS A 504 22.14 -24.47 0.91
C HIS A 504 23.57 -24.98 0.68
N CYS A 505 24.03 -24.86 -0.56
CA CYS A 505 25.42 -25.04 -0.88
C CYS A 505 26.30 -24.02 -0.14
N MET A 506 27.45 -24.46 0.36
CA MET A 506 28.47 -23.56 0.95
C MET A 506 29.44 -22.98 -0.08
N GLY A 507 29.23 -23.26 -1.37
CA GLY A 507 30.09 -22.79 -2.45
C GLY A 507 29.91 -21.29 -2.69
N TYR A 508 31.01 -20.60 -3.00
CA TYR A 508 30.99 -19.17 -3.32
C TYR A 508 30.00 -18.86 -4.45
N ASP A 509 29.11 -17.90 -4.22
CA ASP A 509 28.05 -17.46 -5.15
C ASP A 509 27.21 -18.63 -5.71
N CYS A 510 26.98 -19.67 -4.90
CA CYS A 510 26.15 -20.81 -5.25
C CYS A 510 24.89 -20.88 -4.38
N TYR A 511 23.73 -20.64 -4.98
CA TYR A 511 22.43 -20.69 -4.31
C TYR A 511 21.70 -22.04 -4.49
N HIS A 512 22.41 -23.08 -4.94
CA HIS A 512 21.80 -24.39 -5.16
C HIS A 512 21.48 -25.08 -3.83
N ILE A 513 20.30 -25.71 -3.75
CA ILE A 513 19.89 -26.50 -2.59
C ILE A 513 20.53 -27.88 -2.69
N ILE A 514 21.24 -28.28 -1.63
CA ILE A 514 21.66 -29.65 -1.39
C ILE A 514 20.48 -30.39 -0.78
N ASP A 515 19.87 -31.27 -1.56
CA ASP A 515 18.84 -32.19 -1.14
C ASP A 515 19.37 -33.62 -1.31
N SER A 516 19.49 -34.39 -0.22
CA SER A 516 20.01 -35.76 -0.26
C SER A 516 19.23 -36.73 -1.16
N ARG A 517 17.98 -36.39 -1.51
CA ARG A 517 17.19 -37.14 -2.49
C ARG A 517 17.80 -37.05 -3.90
N ASP A 518 18.43 -35.92 -4.21
CA ASP A 518 19.08 -35.64 -5.50
C ASP A 518 20.61 -35.74 -5.45
N CYS A 519 21.21 -35.24 -4.37
CA CYS A 519 22.65 -35.21 -4.12
C CYS A 519 23.02 -36.43 -3.28
N LYS A 520 23.31 -37.57 -3.92
CA LYS A 520 23.58 -38.83 -3.21
C LYS A 520 25.04 -38.97 -2.77
N THR A 521 25.97 -38.42 -3.54
CA THR A 521 27.40 -38.59 -3.29
C THR A 521 27.90 -37.66 -2.20
N LYS A 522 28.66 -38.22 -1.26
CA LYS A 522 29.39 -37.48 -0.23
C LYS A 522 30.88 -37.49 -0.54
N CYS A 523 31.57 -36.41 -0.20
CA CYS A 523 33.03 -36.39 -0.20
C CYS A 523 33.59 -37.22 0.96
N SER A 524 34.91 -37.42 0.98
CA SER A 524 35.60 -38.15 2.05
C SER A 524 35.41 -37.55 3.45
N SER A 525 35.04 -36.26 3.56
CA SER A 525 34.68 -35.60 4.82
C SER A 525 33.20 -35.77 5.21
N GLY A 526 32.45 -36.64 4.53
CA GLY A 526 31.04 -36.92 4.82
C GLY A 526 30.04 -35.83 4.41
N ARG A 527 30.46 -34.82 3.63
CA ARG A 527 29.59 -33.74 3.14
C ARG A 527 29.07 -34.05 1.74
N TYR A 528 27.77 -33.80 1.51
CA TYR A 528 27.17 -33.94 0.18
C TYR A 528 27.82 -32.99 -0.83
N ILE A 529 28.03 -33.49 -2.04
CA ILE A 529 28.63 -32.74 -3.14
C ILE A 529 27.52 -32.02 -3.91
N CYS A 530 27.68 -30.71 -4.10
CA CYS A 530 26.70 -29.87 -4.77
C CYS A 530 26.55 -30.21 -6.25
N LYS A 531 25.32 -30.46 -6.71
CA LYS A 531 25.03 -30.62 -8.15
C LYS A 531 25.20 -29.35 -8.96
N GLY A 532 24.99 -28.18 -8.36
CA GLY A 532 25.12 -26.90 -9.04
C GLY A 532 26.57 -26.42 -9.25
N CYS A 533 27.52 -26.81 -8.38
CA CYS A 533 28.88 -26.29 -8.46
C CYS A 533 29.99 -27.26 -8.02
N GLY A 534 29.68 -28.46 -7.55
CA GLY A 534 30.68 -29.43 -7.08
C GLY A 534 31.35 -29.07 -5.75
N SER A 535 30.94 -28.01 -5.03
CA SER A 535 31.43 -27.74 -3.67
C SER A 535 30.92 -28.78 -2.66
N CYS A 536 31.74 -29.09 -1.65
CA CYS A 536 31.35 -29.95 -0.53
C CYS A 536 31.87 -29.46 0.85
N CYS A 537 33.16 -29.18 0.99
CA CYS A 537 33.78 -28.67 2.24
C CYS A 537 34.99 -27.76 1.95
N SER A 538 35.47 -27.07 2.99
CA SER A 538 36.61 -26.14 2.92
C SER A 538 37.91 -26.81 2.49
N ASP A 539 38.14 -28.06 2.90
CA ASP A 539 39.40 -28.76 2.63
C ASP A 539 39.50 -29.13 1.13
N HIS A 540 38.42 -29.68 0.58
CA HIS A 540 38.34 -29.94 -0.86
C HIS A 540 38.28 -28.67 -1.69
N ALA A 541 37.82 -27.53 -1.15
CA ALA A 541 37.92 -26.25 -1.86
C ALA A 541 39.37 -25.83 -2.10
N LYS A 542 40.32 -26.27 -1.26
CA LYS A 542 41.77 -26.03 -1.44
C LYS A 542 42.40 -27.05 -2.38
N SER A 543 42.11 -28.35 -2.17
CA SER A 543 42.76 -29.42 -2.94
C SER A 543 42.15 -29.67 -4.32
N ASN A 544 40.86 -29.35 -4.49
CA ASN A 544 40.11 -29.46 -5.74
C ASN A 544 39.33 -28.17 -6.00
N PRO A 545 40.00 -27.08 -6.43
CA PRO A 545 39.37 -25.76 -6.55
C PRO A 545 38.15 -25.71 -7.47
N VAL A 546 38.12 -26.54 -8.52
CA VAL A 546 36.99 -26.68 -9.46
C VAL A 546 35.81 -27.44 -8.83
N GLY A 547 36.06 -28.25 -7.79
CA GLY A 547 35.06 -29.06 -7.09
C GLY A 547 35.12 -30.55 -7.45
N LEU A 548 34.23 -31.31 -6.84
CA LEU A 548 34.08 -32.75 -7.05
C LEU A 548 32.80 -33.04 -7.82
N CYS A 549 32.78 -34.17 -8.52
CA CYS A 549 31.64 -34.66 -9.26
C CYS A 549 30.55 -35.14 -8.29
N PRO A 550 29.32 -34.63 -8.38
CA PRO A 550 28.21 -35.05 -7.51
C PRO A 550 27.69 -36.46 -7.83
N ASP A 551 28.05 -37.04 -8.96
CA ASP A 551 27.56 -38.37 -9.37
C ASP A 551 28.54 -39.50 -9.02
N CYS A 552 29.85 -39.24 -8.96
CA CYS A 552 30.86 -40.27 -8.67
C CYS A 552 31.98 -39.85 -7.70
N GLY A 553 32.04 -38.58 -7.26
CA GLY A 553 33.03 -38.09 -6.31
C GLY A 553 34.40 -37.75 -6.89
N SER A 554 34.68 -38.10 -8.15
CA SER A 554 35.95 -37.76 -8.82
C SER A 554 36.09 -36.25 -9.04
N PRO A 555 37.32 -35.72 -9.17
CA PRO A 555 37.54 -34.30 -9.45
C PRO A 555 36.80 -33.80 -10.70
N LEU A 556 36.35 -32.55 -10.66
CA LEU A 556 35.89 -31.83 -11.84
C LEU A 556 37.06 -31.14 -12.53
N LYS A 557 37.06 -31.17 -13.86
CA LYS A 557 37.94 -30.36 -14.69
C LYS A 557 37.15 -29.22 -15.30
N LEU A 558 37.74 -28.03 -15.26
CA LEU A 558 37.20 -26.85 -15.88
C LEU A 558 37.77 -26.72 -17.29
N PHE A 559 36.94 -26.40 -18.26
CA PHE A 559 37.30 -26.19 -19.65
C PHE A 559 36.81 -24.83 -20.10
N GLU A 560 37.51 -24.25 -21.07
CA GLU A 560 37.16 -22.99 -21.70
C GLU A 560 36.91 -23.25 -23.19
N SER A 561 35.82 -22.70 -23.72
CA SER A 561 35.43 -22.82 -25.13
C SER A 561 35.94 -21.64 -25.94
N GLN A 562 35.82 -21.70 -27.27
CA GLN A 562 36.13 -20.58 -28.16
C GLN A 562 34.99 -19.55 -28.26
N GLU A 563 33.82 -19.84 -27.68
CA GLU A 563 32.67 -18.94 -27.71
C GLU A 563 32.85 -17.81 -26.68
N TYR A 564 32.88 -16.56 -27.17
CA TYR A 564 33.11 -15.39 -26.33
C TYR A 564 31.81 -14.85 -25.72
N ASP A 565 31.77 -14.69 -24.40
CA ASP A 565 30.69 -14.02 -23.68
C ASP A 565 31.03 -12.52 -23.59
N SER A 566 30.36 -11.71 -24.41
CA SER A 566 30.56 -10.26 -24.48
C SER A 566 30.20 -9.54 -23.17
N TYR A 567 29.26 -10.08 -22.40
CA TYR A 567 28.82 -9.51 -21.13
C TYR A 567 29.86 -9.75 -20.03
N LYS A 568 30.44 -10.96 -19.97
CA LYS A 568 31.48 -11.31 -18.98
C LYS A 568 32.89 -10.95 -19.41
N ARG A 569 33.07 -10.51 -20.67
CA ARG A 569 34.36 -10.24 -21.33
C ARG A 569 35.35 -11.40 -21.22
N LYS A 570 34.84 -12.63 -21.31
CA LYS A 570 35.61 -13.87 -21.16
C LYS A 570 35.00 -14.95 -22.05
N ASN A 571 35.81 -15.93 -22.41
CA ASN A 571 35.31 -17.14 -23.08
C ASN A 571 34.36 -17.94 -22.16
N LYS A 572 33.35 -18.58 -22.74
CA LYS A 572 32.44 -19.46 -22.00
C LYS A 572 33.20 -20.66 -21.45
N ARG A 573 32.90 -21.03 -20.21
CA ARG A 573 33.52 -22.16 -19.50
C ARG A 573 32.50 -23.24 -19.20
N TYR A 574 32.95 -24.49 -19.08
CA TYR A 574 32.13 -25.62 -18.63
C TYR A 574 32.96 -26.55 -17.74
N ALA A 575 32.31 -27.23 -16.80
CA ALA A 575 32.98 -28.22 -15.95
C ALA A 575 32.55 -29.63 -16.35
N LYS A 576 33.48 -30.59 -16.39
CA LYS A 576 33.18 -32.01 -16.67
C LYS A 576 33.89 -32.90 -15.65
N CYS A 577 33.27 -34.03 -15.31
CA CYS A 577 33.93 -35.05 -14.49
C CYS A 577 35.22 -35.55 -15.17
N GLU A 578 36.29 -35.72 -14.37
CA GLU A 578 37.53 -36.33 -14.84
C GLU A 578 37.36 -37.83 -15.15
N ASN A 579 36.47 -38.52 -14.44
CA ASN A 579 36.18 -39.92 -14.69
C ASN A 579 35.43 -40.06 -16.03
N GLN A 580 36.06 -40.70 -17.00
CA GLN A 580 35.52 -40.90 -18.35
C GLN A 580 34.24 -41.75 -18.39
N GLN A 581 33.98 -42.56 -17.36
CA GLN A 581 32.77 -43.34 -17.22
C GLN A 581 31.60 -42.53 -16.63
N CYS A 582 31.84 -41.28 -16.22
CA CYS A 582 30.81 -40.38 -15.67
C CYS A 582 30.51 -39.24 -16.64
N ASN A 583 29.25 -39.12 -17.04
CA ASN A 583 28.80 -38.10 -17.99
C ASN A 583 28.41 -36.77 -17.34
N PHE A 584 28.66 -36.59 -16.04
CA PHE A 584 28.33 -35.35 -15.35
C PHE A 584 29.09 -34.15 -15.94
N SER A 585 28.34 -33.10 -16.24
CA SER A 585 28.89 -31.81 -16.66
C SER A 585 28.02 -30.65 -16.17
N ILE A 586 28.66 -29.50 -15.97
CA ILE A 586 28.00 -28.22 -15.70
C ILE A 586 28.21 -27.36 -16.94
N ILE A 587 27.11 -27.15 -17.67
CA ILE A 587 27.09 -26.35 -18.90
C ILE A 587 27.33 -24.86 -18.61
N PRO A 588 27.78 -24.07 -19.61
CA PRO A 588 28.11 -22.66 -19.41
C PRO A 588 27.00 -21.82 -18.78
N ASP A 589 25.75 -22.04 -19.17
CA ASP A 589 24.60 -21.28 -18.67
C ASP A 589 24.26 -21.57 -17.21
N LYS A 590 24.75 -22.70 -16.67
CA LYS A 590 24.56 -23.12 -15.28
C LYS A 590 25.82 -22.95 -14.43
N LEU A 591 26.89 -22.40 -15.00
CA LEU A 591 28.18 -22.23 -14.32
C LEU A 591 28.11 -21.04 -13.35
N SER A 592 28.36 -21.28 -12.05
CA SER A 592 28.39 -20.17 -11.09
C SER A 592 29.67 -19.32 -11.22
N LYS A 593 29.65 -18.09 -10.68
CA LYS A 593 30.80 -17.16 -10.82
C LYS A 593 32.09 -17.69 -10.23
N ARG A 594 32.05 -18.65 -9.30
CA ARG A 594 33.25 -19.23 -8.70
C ARG A 594 34.21 -19.84 -9.72
N PHE A 595 33.68 -20.39 -10.82
CA PHE A 595 34.50 -21.01 -11.87
C PHE A 595 35.30 -19.99 -12.71
N TYR A 596 35.14 -18.70 -12.40
CA TYR A 596 35.89 -17.60 -12.99
C TYR A 596 36.86 -16.94 -11.99
N LEU A 597 36.98 -17.48 -10.78
CA LEU A 597 38.01 -17.09 -9.81
C LEU A 597 39.38 -17.61 -10.26
N ASP A 598 40.44 -16.89 -9.90
CA ASP A 598 41.81 -17.26 -10.26
C ASP A 598 42.24 -18.62 -9.71
N SER A 599 41.62 -19.06 -8.61
CA SER A 599 41.83 -20.40 -8.06
C SER A 599 41.31 -21.53 -8.95
N CYS A 600 40.41 -21.24 -9.90
CA CYS A 600 39.81 -22.19 -10.83
C CYS A 600 40.40 -22.00 -12.23
N GLY A 601 41.58 -22.59 -12.47
CA GLY A 601 42.22 -22.59 -13.79
C GLY A 601 41.60 -23.64 -14.73
N PRO A 602 41.20 -23.28 -15.97
CA PRO A 602 40.79 -24.27 -16.97
C PRO A 602 41.99 -25.14 -17.37
N VAL A 603 41.73 -26.42 -17.63
CA VAL A 603 42.71 -27.33 -18.21
C VAL A 603 42.84 -26.99 -19.69
N ASN A 604 44.00 -26.51 -20.14
CA ASN A 604 44.19 -26.02 -21.51
C ASN A 604 43.95 -27.11 -22.58
N ARG A 605 42.90 -26.91 -23.42
CA ARG A 605 42.90 -26.87 -24.91
C ARG A 605 41.57 -27.36 -25.54
N LYS A 606 40.92 -26.48 -26.31
CA LYS A 606 40.70 -26.63 -27.76
C LYS A 606 40.61 -25.26 -28.43
#